data_AF-A0A5C6AV08-F1
#
_entry.id   AF-A0A5C6AV08-F1
#
_cell.length_a   1.000
_cell.length_b   1.000
_cell.length_c   1.000
_cell.angle_alpha   90.00
_cell.angle_beta   90.00
_cell.angle_gamma   90.00
#
_symmetry.space_group_name_H-M   'P 1'
#
loop_
_entity.id
_entity.type
_entity.pdbx_description
1 polymer ?
#
loop_
_entity_poly.entity_id
_entity_poly.type
_entity_poly.pdbx_seq_one_letter_code
_entity_poly.pdbx_strand_id
1 'polypeptide(L)'
;MKLSNEVETQAEPVVDTPKPTRFSSRGDVSWKTYSNQWQENHGTALMAFACGVFLLGCVLIYFQQNRFRPPAFPSADAIQSVQGNLISPSSGLENGESGSLAGATRTIVTGAAEGGSIRIAIYRTPESFNDPGQAIWKQAFEAGQDGQATYDIPNDVLAEPFAIAVYHDKNNNEKLDRNALGIPTERYGFSNAARGKLGPPTFEEALIDRPAEGEAIELEIW
;
A
#
# COMPACT_ATOMS: atom_id res chain seq x y z
N MET A 1 -91.23 58.57 -41.78
CA MET A 1 -89.75 58.46 -41.87
C MET A 1 -89.20 59.20 -40.66
N LYS A 2 -89.00 58.50 -39.54
CA LYS A 2 -87.73 57.90 -39.04
C LYS A 2 -86.66 58.96 -38.76
N LEU A 3 -86.26 59.05 -37.50
CA LEU A 3 -84.88 59.05 -36.96
C LEU A 3 -84.98 59.55 -35.50
N SER A 4 -85.12 58.64 -34.54
CA SER A 4 -84.07 57.85 -33.87
C SER A 4 -83.40 58.66 -32.75
N ASN A 5 -83.70 58.25 -31.52
CA ASN A 5 -83.03 58.66 -30.29
C ASN A 5 -81.53 58.35 -30.38
N GLU A 6 -80.70 59.32 -29.99
CA GLU A 6 -79.29 59.07 -29.67
C GLU A 6 -79.08 59.29 -28.17
N VAL A 7 -78.69 58.21 -27.51
CA VAL A 7 -78.39 58.12 -26.09
C VAL A 7 -76.97 58.66 -25.89
N GLU A 8 -76.86 59.69 -25.05
CA GLU A 8 -75.59 60.30 -24.69
C GLU A 8 -74.77 59.35 -23.82
N THR A 9 -73.76 58.70 -24.42
CA THR A 9 -72.80 57.84 -23.72
C THR A 9 -71.74 58.70 -23.05
N GLN A 10 -71.83 58.82 -21.72
CA GLN A 10 -70.78 59.37 -20.87
C GLN A 10 -69.55 58.45 -20.95
N ALA A 11 -68.39 59.00 -21.30
CA ALA A 11 -67.13 58.26 -21.35
C ALA A 11 -66.57 58.05 -19.93
N GLU A 12 -66.31 56.80 -19.54
CA GLU A 12 -65.61 56.45 -18.30
C GLU A 12 -64.11 56.86 -18.37
N PRO A 13 -63.50 57.28 -17.24
CA PRO A 13 -62.09 57.63 -17.20
C PRO A 13 -61.21 56.37 -17.31
N VAL A 14 -60.29 56.36 -18.27
CA VAL A 14 -59.26 55.32 -18.44
C VAL A 14 -58.32 55.35 -17.25
N VAL A 15 -58.44 54.37 -16.35
CA VAL A 15 -57.50 54.14 -15.25
C VAL A 15 -56.24 53.50 -15.83
N ASP A 16 -55.14 54.25 -15.85
CA ASP A 16 -53.81 53.74 -16.23
C ASP A 16 -53.32 52.79 -15.13
N THR A 17 -53.37 51.49 -15.40
CA THR A 17 -52.82 50.48 -14.49
C THR A 17 -51.37 50.21 -14.87
N PRO A 18 -50.42 50.28 -13.92
CA PRO A 18 -49.03 50.00 -14.23
C PRO A 18 -48.90 48.56 -14.75
N LYS A 19 -48.26 48.43 -15.92
CA LYS A 19 -47.97 47.14 -16.57
C LYS A 19 -47.32 46.19 -15.55
N PRO A 20 -47.85 44.96 -15.36
CA PRO A 20 -47.29 44.05 -14.37
C PRO A 20 -45.84 43.76 -14.71
N THR A 21 -44.95 44.11 -13.77
CA THR A 21 -43.54 43.76 -13.85
C THR A 21 -43.46 42.24 -13.79
N ARG A 22 -43.08 41.60 -14.90
CA ARG A 22 -42.84 40.15 -14.90
C ARG A 22 -41.68 39.87 -13.94
N PHE A 23 -41.97 39.32 -12.77
CA PHE A 23 -40.95 38.69 -11.95
C PHE A 23 -40.40 37.49 -12.72
N SER A 24 -39.22 37.65 -13.33
CA SER A 24 -38.47 36.53 -13.91
C SER A 24 -37.89 35.70 -12.78
N SER A 25 -38.68 34.77 -12.23
CA SER A 25 -38.23 33.79 -11.24
C SER A 25 -37.47 32.63 -11.90
N ARG A 26 -36.53 32.94 -12.78
CA ARG A 26 -35.50 32.03 -13.29
C ARG A 26 -34.20 32.79 -13.14
N GLY A 27 -33.39 32.41 -12.15
CA GLY A 27 -32.08 33.01 -11.94
C GLY A 27 -31.29 32.99 -13.25
N ASP A 28 -30.62 34.09 -13.56
CA ASP A 28 -29.85 34.22 -14.79
C ASP A 28 -28.76 33.15 -14.82
N VAL A 29 -28.90 32.16 -15.70
CA VAL A 29 -27.93 31.07 -15.94
C VAL A 29 -26.68 31.53 -16.70
N SER A 30 -26.29 32.78 -16.51
CA SER A 30 -25.10 33.35 -17.13
C SER A 30 -23.84 32.88 -16.39
N TRP A 31 -22.76 32.61 -17.12
CA TRP A 31 -21.46 32.26 -16.54
C TRP A 31 -20.94 33.33 -15.55
N LYS A 32 -21.36 34.58 -15.71
CA LYS A 32 -21.05 35.69 -14.79
C LYS A 32 -21.77 35.54 -13.44
N THR A 33 -22.99 35.01 -13.44
CA THR A 33 -23.74 34.72 -12.22
C THR A 33 -23.05 33.64 -11.41
N TYR A 34 -22.59 32.57 -12.06
CA TYR A 34 -21.83 31.50 -11.41
C TYR A 34 -20.49 31.97 -10.84
N SER A 35 -19.75 32.82 -11.57
CA SER A 35 -18.49 33.37 -11.06
C SER A 35 -18.70 34.27 -9.83
N ASN A 36 -19.78 35.06 -9.82
CA ASN A 36 -20.10 35.92 -8.69
C ASN A 36 -20.53 35.09 -7.47
N GLN A 37 -21.41 34.11 -7.66
CA GLN A 37 -21.81 33.18 -6.58
C GLN A 37 -20.63 32.37 -6.04
N TRP A 38 -19.68 31.99 -6.90
CA TRP A 38 -18.45 31.32 -6.49
C TRP A 38 -17.57 32.22 -5.60
N GLN A 39 -17.42 33.50 -5.96
CA GLN A 39 -16.65 34.45 -5.15
C GLN A 39 -17.36 34.79 -3.83
N GLU A 40 -18.68 34.98 -3.84
CA GLU A 40 -19.50 35.25 -2.65
C GLU A 40 -19.44 34.09 -1.63
N ASN A 41 -19.43 32.84 -2.11
CA ASN A 41 -19.31 31.66 -1.25
C ASN A 41 -17.85 31.27 -0.95
N HIS A 42 -16.90 32.19 -1.12
CA HIS A 42 -15.47 31.96 -0.88
C HIS A 42 -14.92 30.72 -1.59
N GLY A 43 -15.40 30.39 -2.79
CA GLY A 43 -15.00 29.20 -3.52
C GLY A 43 -13.50 29.12 -3.78
N THR A 44 -12.82 30.26 -3.94
CA THR A 44 -11.36 30.32 -4.01
C THR A 44 -10.69 29.83 -2.72
N ALA A 45 -11.24 30.16 -1.55
CA ALA A 45 -10.72 29.68 -0.27
C ALA A 45 -11.00 28.19 -0.10
N LEU A 46 -12.16 27.70 -0.55
CA LEU A 46 -12.48 26.27 -0.55
C LEU A 46 -11.52 25.48 -1.45
N MET A 47 -11.22 25.97 -2.66
CA MET A 47 -10.23 25.35 -3.54
C MET A 47 -8.83 25.39 -2.95
N ALA A 48 -8.42 26.52 -2.36
CA ALA A 48 -7.13 26.62 -1.68
C ALA A 48 -7.02 25.62 -0.52
N PHE A 49 -8.08 25.45 0.27
CA PHE A 49 -8.14 24.47 1.34
C PHE A 49 -8.08 23.03 0.80
N ALA A 50 -8.87 22.71 -0.23
CA ALA A 50 -8.87 21.39 -0.86
C ALA A 50 -7.49 21.04 -1.45
N CYS A 51 -6.85 21.99 -2.14
CA CYS A 51 -5.48 21.85 -2.62
C CYS A 51 -4.49 21.67 -1.46
N GLY A 52 -4.65 22.41 -0.35
CA GLY A 52 -3.80 22.28 0.83
C GLY A 52 -3.87 20.89 1.45
N VAL A 53 -5.07 20.33 1.64
CA VAL A 53 -5.27 18.97 2.15
C VAL A 53 -4.70 17.93 1.18
N PHE A 54 -4.93 18.10 -0.12
CA PHE A 54 -4.40 17.20 -1.14
C PHE A 54 -2.86 17.20 -1.15
N LEU A 55 -2.24 18.38 -1.15
CA LEU A 55 -0.78 18.52 -1.11
C LEU A 55 -0.20 17.97 0.19
N LEU A 56 -0.83 18.22 1.34
CA LEU A 56 -0.41 17.63 2.61
C LEU A 56 -0.46 16.09 2.54
N GLY A 57 -1.52 15.53 1.96
CA GLY A 57 -1.64 14.09 1.72
C GLY A 57 -0.53 13.56 0.81
N CYS A 58 -0.27 14.21 -0.32
CA CYS A 58 0.83 13.84 -1.22
C CYS A 58 2.20 13.92 -0.55
N VAL A 59 2.43 14.96 0.27
CA VAL A 59 3.67 15.13 1.03
C VAL A 59 3.83 14.01 2.06
N LEU A 60 2.78 13.66 2.80
CA LEU A 60 2.83 12.55 3.75
C LEU A 60 3.10 11.21 3.06
N ILE A 61 2.45 10.94 1.92
CA ILE A 61 2.72 9.74 1.11
C ILE A 61 4.16 9.73 0.60
N TYR A 62 4.66 10.87 0.11
CA TYR A 62 6.05 11.01 -0.36
C TYR A 62 7.07 10.78 0.77
N PHE A 63 6.86 11.36 1.94
CA PHE A 63 7.73 11.16 3.10
C PHE A 63 7.70 9.73 3.64
N GLN A 64 6.57 9.04 3.55
CA GLN A 64 6.49 7.61 3.88
C GLN A 64 7.22 6.73 2.85
N GLN A 65 7.19 7.09 1.57
CA GLN A 65 7.83 6.31 0.51
C GLN A 65 9.36 6.48 0.45
N ASN A 66 9.90 7.63 0.85
CA ASN A 66 11.33 7.95 0.71
C ASN A 66 12.24 7.42 1.84
N ARG A 67 11.80 6.39 2.59
CA ARG A 67 12.65 5.66 3.56
C ARG A 67 13.43 4.49 2.95
N PHE A 68 13.24 4.17 1.67
CA PHE A 68 13.99 3.10 1.02
C PHE A 68 15.36 3.60 0.53
N ARG A 69 16.44 3.19 1.21
CA ARG A 69 17.81 3.32 0.68
C ARG A 69 18.07 2.09 -0.21
N PRO A 70 18.55 2.24 -1.46
CA PRO A 70 18.89 1.08 -2.27
C PRO A 70 19.96 0.23 -1.54
N PRO A 71 19.84 -1.11 -1.55
CA PRO A 71 20.85 -1.96 -0.94
C PRO A 71 22.20 -1.75 -1.65
N ALA A 72 23.22 -1.37 -0.90
CA ALA A 72 24.60 -1.43 -1.36
C ALA A 72 25.07 -2.87 -1.17
N PHE A 73 25.23 -3.61 -2.26
CA PHE A 73 25.82 -4.94 -2.20
C PHE A 73 27.33 -4.83 -1.99
N PRO A 74 27.94 -5.63 -1.11
CA PRO A 74 29.38 -5.86 -1.14
C PRO A 74 29.76 -6.35 -2.54
N SER A 75 30.87 -5.84 -3.09
CA SER A 75 31.40 -6.39 -4.34
C SER A 75 31.72 -7.87 -4.16
N ALA A 76 31.71 -8.65 -5.24
CA ALA A 76 32.02 -10.08 -5.23
C ALA A 76 33.34 -10.41 -4.51
N ASP A 77 34.25 -9.44 -4.42
CA ASP A 77 35.53 -9.53 -3.69
C ASP A 77 35.36 -9.70 -2.16
N ALA A 78 34.20 -9.33 -1.59
CA ALA A 78 33.88 -9.53 -0.17
C ALA A 78 33.42 -10.97 0.15
N ILE A 79 33.14 -11.79 -0.86
CA ILE A 79 32.83 -13.22 -0.72
C ILE A 79 34.15 -14.00 -0.81
N GLN A 80 35.07 -13.75 0.13
CA GLN A 80 36.33 -14.50 0.19
C GLN A 80 36.12 -15.79 0.99
N SER A 81 35.72 -16.84 0.26
CA SER A 81 36.01 -18.27 0.48
C SER A 81 36.08 -18.79 1.93
N VAL A 82 34.95 -19.28 2.44
CA VAL A 82 34.93 -20.38 3.42
C VAL A 82 35.25 -21.69 2.68
N GLN A 83 36.45 -21.81 2.11
CA GLN A 83 37.00 -23.09 1.65
C GLN A 83 38.07 -23.52 2.64
N GLY A 84 37.66 -24.38 3.57
CA GLY A 84 38.56 -24.90 4.60
C GLY A 84 38.08 -26.14 5.33
N ASN A 85 37.16 -26.94 4.77
CA ASN A 85 37.05 -28.38 5.02
C ASN A 85 35.87 -28.95 4.23
N LEU A 86 36.12 -29.59 3.09
CA LEU A 86 35.15 -30.47 2.44
C LEU A 86 35.62 -31.90 2.65
N ILE A 87 35.09 -32.53 3.71
CA ILE A 87 35.12 -33.98 3.86
C ILE A 87 34.07 -34.55 2.88
N SER A 88 34.51 -35.35 1.92
CA SER A 88 33.64 -36.06 0.98
C SER A 88 32.74 -37.06 1.71
N PRO A 89 31.40 -37.07 1.50
CA PRO A 89 30.57 -38.17 1.95
C PRO A 89 30.49 -39.24 0.88
N SER A 90 30.99 -40.42 1.21
CA SER A 90 30.71 -41.67 0.50
C SER A 90 29.23 -42.05 0.64
N SER A 91 28.64 -42.38 -0.51
CA SER A 91 27.42 -43.16 -0.72
C SER A 91 26.89 -43.96 0.49
N GLY A 92 25.68 -43.62 0.91
CA GLY A 92 24.80 -44.42 1.74
C GLY A 92 23.36 -43.98 1.50
N LEU A 93 22.55 -44.88 0.94
CA LEU A 93 21.09 -44.77 0.87
C LEU A 93 20.54 -44.98 2.27
N GLU A 94 19.74 -44.05 2.81
CA GLU A 94 18.62 -44.38 3.70
C GLU A 94 17.73 -43.16 4.00
N ASN A 95 16.43 -43.36 3.73
CA ASN A 95 15.22 -42.84 4.36
C ASN A 95 15.08 -41.35 4.73
N GLY A 96 13.95 -40.79 4.29
CA GLY A 96 13.47 -39.47 4.68
C GLY A 96 13.20 -39.39 6.17
N GLU A 97 14.10 -38.72 6.87
CA GLU A 97 13.81 -38.06 8.14
C GLU A 97 13.83 -36.55 7.87
N SER A 98 12.72 -35.89 8.22
CA SER A 98 12.69 -34.45 8.47
C SER A 98 13.60 -34.15 9.65
N GLY A 99 14.91 -34.19 9.42
CA GLY A 99 15.90 -33.78 10.39
C GLY A 99 15.84 -32.26 10.51
N SER A 100 15.31 -31.76 11.62
CA SER A 100 15.65 -30.43 12.09
C SER A 100 17.16 -30.40 12.25
N LEU A 101 17.84 -29.69 11.35
CA LEU A 101 19.27 -29.46 11.44
C LEU A 101 19.52 -28.75 12.77
N ALA A 102 20.21 -29.40 13.71
CA ALA A 102 20.55 -28.82 14.99
C ALA A 102 21.23 -27.45 14.76
N GLY A 103 20.56 -26.36 15.13
CA GLY A 103 21.01 -24.99 14.88
C GLY A 103 20.26 -24.22 13.78
N ALA A 104 19.21 -24.76 13.18
CA ALA A 104 18.32 -24.02 12.28
C ALA A 104 16.82 -24.28 12.57
N THR A 105 16.01 -23.25 12.39
CA THR A 105 14.55 -23.28 12.52
C THR A 105 13.92 -23.36 11.14
N ARG A 106 13.07 -24.36 10.93
CA ARG A 106 12.32 -24.50 9.69
C ARG A 106 11.33 -23.36 9.54
N THR A 107 11.31 -22.71 8.39
CA THR A 107 10.34 -21.67 8.05
C THR A 107 9.55 -22.11 6.82
N ILE A 108 8.23 -22.07 6.92
CA ILE A 108 7.30 -22.46 5.87
C ILE A 108 6.53 -21.22 5.46
N VAL A 109 6.63 -20.86 4.18
CA VAL A 109 5.89 -19.74 3.58
C VAL A 109 4.81 -20.32 2.70
N THR A 110 3.56 -19.90 2.91
CA THR A 110 2.38 -20.36 2.18
C THR A 110 1.70 -19.22 1.43
N GLY A 111 1.01 -19.56 0.34
CA GLY A 111 0.30 -18.56 -0.47
C GLY A 111 1.17 -17.97 -1.58
N ALA A 112 2.30 -18.58 -1.94
CA ALA A 112 3.06 -18.20 -3.12
C ALA A 112 2.28 -18.55 -4.40
N ALA A 113 2.48 -17.77 -5.47
CA ALA A 113 2.06 -18.23 -6.80
C ALA A 113 3.13 -19.16 -7.40
N GLU A 114 2.78 -19.92 -8.43
CA GLU A 114 3.74 -20.79 -9.11
C GLU A 114 4.90 -20.00 -9.73
N GLY A 115 6.13 -20.49 -9.48
CA GLY A 115 7.37 -19.90 -9.99
C GLY A 115 7.79 -18.61 -9.28
N GLY A 116 8.98 -18.11 -9.60
CA GLY A 116 9.58 -16.95 -8.93
C GLY A 116 10.17 -17.29 -7.56
N SER A 117 10.75 -16.28 -6.91
CA SER A 117 11.48 -16.45 -5.67
C SER A 117 10.72 -15.87 -4.47
N ILE A 118 10.71 -16.59 -3.36
CA ILE A 118 10.36 -16.02 -2.07
C ILE A 118 11.59 -15.33 -1.49
N ARG A 119 11.40 -14.07 -1.08
CA ARG A 119 12.42 -13.26 -0.42
C ARG A 119 11.99 -13.02 1.02
N ILE A 120 12.90 -13.33 1.94
CA ILE A 120 12.70 -13.17 3.37
C ILE A 120 13.73 -12.18 3.94
N ALA A 121 13.29 -11.37 4.89
CA ALA A 121 14.14 -10.40 5.58
C ALA A 121 13.81 -10.40 7.08
N ILE A 122 14.84 -10.40 7.92
CA ILE A 122 14.72 -10.42 9.38
C ILE A 122 15.20 -9.08 9.95
N TYR A 123 14.46 -8.57 10.92
CA TYR A 123 14.67 -7.28 11.58
C TYR A 123 14.66 -7.45 13.10
N ARG A 124 15.42 -6.60 13.80
CA ARG A 124 15.50 -6.59 15.28
C ARG A 124 15.11 -5.25 15.91
N THR A 125 14.87 -4.23 15.10
CA THR A 125 14.63 -2.87 15.59
C THR A 125 13.52 -2.21 14.78
N PRO A 126 12.66 -1.39 15.41
CA PRO A 126 11.59 -0.70 14.71
C PRO A 126 12.11 0.28 13.63
N GLU A 127 13.32 0.81 13.76
CA GLU A 127 13.90 1.76 12.80
C GLU A 127 14.27 1.12 11.46
N SER A 128 14.65 -0.17 11.48
CA SER A 128 15.05 -0.95 10.31
C SER A 128 13.90 -1.73 9.70
N PHE A 129 12.81 -1.91 10.44
CA PHE A 129 11.69 -2.75 10.04
C PHE A 129 11.10 -2.31 8.69
N ASN A 130 10.86 -3.29 7.82
CA ASN A 130 10.33 -3.11 6.47
C ASN A 130 11.21 -2.25 5.54
N ASP A 131 12.50 -2.10 5.86
CA ASP A 131 13.54 -1.59 4.96
C ASP A 131 14.55 -2.71 4.66
N PRO A 132 14.42 -3.41 3.51
CA PRO A 132 15.36 -4.46 3.10
C PRO A 132 16.84 -4.05 3.11
N GLY A 133 17.17 -2.76 3.02
CA GLY A 133 18.55 -2.28 3.14
C GLY A 133 19.12 -2.37 4.57
N GLN A 134 18.25 -2.43 5.58
CA GLN A 134 18.60 -2.44 7.00
C GLN A 134 18.27 -3.76 7.71
N ALA A 135 17.81 -4.77 6.96
CA ALA A 135 17.62 -6.11 7.49
C ALA A 135 18.94 -6.70 7.99
N ILE A 136 18.91 -7.37 9.14
CA ILE A 136 20.11 -8.02 9.71
C ILE A 136 20.49 -9.29 8.94
N TRP A 137 19.52 -9.86 8.23
CA TRP A 137 19.69 -11.05 7.42
C TRP A 137 18.60 -11.08 6.35
N LYS A 138 18.96 -11.60 5.17
CA LYS A 138 18.08 -11.75 4.02
C LYS A 138 18.45 -13.01 3.26
N GLN A 139 17.44 -13.62 2.64
CA GLN A 139 17.66 -14.73 1.73
C GLN A 139 16.57 -14.76 0.65
N ALA A 140 16.91 -15.36 -0.48
CA ALA A 140 15.97 -15.73 -1.53
C ALA A 140 15.97 -17.25 -1.72
N PHE A 141 14.80 -17.84 -1.95
CA PHE A 141 14.63 -19.25 -2.26
C PHE A 141 13.43 -19.45 -3.19
N GLU A 142 13.47 -20.49 -4.01
CA GLU A 142 12.43 -20.74 -5.02
C GLU A 142 11.08 -21.07 -4.37
N ALA A 143 10.00 -20.55 -4.95
CA ALA A 143 8.66 -20.98 -4.58
C ALA A 143 8.38 -22.40 -5.11
N GLY A 144 7.85 -23.27 -4.26
CA GLY A 144 7.41 -24.61 -4.66
C GLY A 144 6.21 -24.57 -5.59
N GLN A 145 6.03 -25.65 -6.36
CA GLN A 145 4.91 -25.78 -7.32
C GLN A 145 3.54 -25.87 -6.65
N ASP A 146 3.50 -26.17 -5.36
CA ASP A 146 2.31 -26.23 -4.52
C ASP A 146 1.95 -24.87 -3.88
N GLY A 147 2.67 -23.79 -4.23
CA GLY A 147 2.49 -22.47 -3.63
C GLY A 147 3.05 -22.37 -2.20
N GLN A 148 3.87 -23.34 -1.81
CA GLN A 148 4.61 -23.34 -0.54
C GLN A 148 6.10 -23.23 -0.80
N ALA A 149 6.81 -22.61 0.13
CA ALA A 149 8.25 -22.50 0.06
C ALA A 149 8.83 -22.76 1.46
N THR A 150 9.79 -23.67 1.56
CA THR A 150 10.40 -24.05 2.84
C THR A 150 11.87 -23.65 2.84
N TYR A 151 12.32 -23.04 3.94
CA TYR A 151 13.71 -22.69 4.14
C TYR A 151 14.09 -22.84 5.62
N ASP A 152 15.26 -23.42 5.90
CA ASP A 152 15.76 -23.58 7.25
C ASP A 152 16.67 -22.38 7.60
N ILE A 153 16.21 -21.53 8.53
CA ILE A 153 16.91 -20.30 8.94
C ILE A 153 17.84 -20.61 10.11
N PRO A 154 19.12 -20.20 10.06
CA PRO A 154 20.04 -20.37 11.18
C PRO A 154 19.58 -19.71 12.49
N ASN A 155 19.70 -20.41 13.61
CA ASN A 155 19.19 -19.97 14.91
C ASN A 155 19.92 -18.75 15.49
N ASP A 156 21.16 -18.50 15.06
CA ASP A 156 21.98 -17.34 15.43
C ASP A 156 21.41 -16.02 14.85
N VAL A 157 20.74 -16.12 13.71
CA VAL A 157 20.02 -14.99 13.09
C VAL A 157 18.74 -14.67 13.85
N LEU A 158 18.04 -15.69 14.36
CA LEU A 158 16.78 -15.60 15.10
C LEU A 158 16.97 -15.26 16.59
N ALA A 159 17.84 -14.31 16.91
CA ALA A 159 17.95 -13.80 18.28
C ALA A 159 16.84 -12.79 18.56
N GLU A 160 16.16 -12.98 19.69
CA GLU A 160 15.01 -12.18 20.12
C GLU A 160 15.41 -10.78 20.62
N PRO A 161 14.55 -9.77 20.46
CA PRO A 161 13.30 -9.79 19.70
C PRO A 161 13.54 -9.69 18.18
N PHE A 162 12.72 -10.37 17.37
CA PHE A 162 12.81 -10.27 15.92
C PHE A 162 11.44 -10.24 15.23
N ALA A 163 11.42 -9.69 14.03
CA ALA A 163 10.29 -9.72 13.12
C ALA A 163 10.77 -10.12 11.72
N ILE A 164 9.88 -10.76 10.96
CA ILE A 164 10.13 -11.25 9.61
C ILE A 164 9.21 -10.51 8.65
N ALA A 165 9.76 -10.06 7.53
CA ALA A 165 8.98 -9.69 6.35
C ALA A 165 9.30 -10.65 5.21
N VAL A 166 8.28 -11.05 4.47
CA VAL A 166 8.40 -11.97 3.34
C VAL A 166 7.60 -11.45 2.17
N TYR A 167 8.13 -11.62 0.95
CA TYR A 167 7.40 -11.32 -0.26
C TYR A 167 7.76 -12.27 -1.40
N HIS A 168 6.83 -12.40 -2.35
CA HIS A 168 7.01 -13.19 -3.56
C HIS A 168 7.48 -12.31 -4.70
N ASP A 169 8.74 -12.47 -5.10
CA ASP A 169 9.34 -11.83 -6.26
C ASP A 169 9.07 -12.69 -7.50
N LYS A 170 8.00 -12.38 -8.22
CA LYS A 170 7.53 -13.20 -9.34
C LYS A 170 8.40 -13.00 -10.59
N ASN A 171 8.96 -11.81 -10.77
CA ASN A 171 9.76 -11.46 -11.94
C ASN A 171 11.27 -11.50 -11.69
N ASN A 172 11.70 -11.89 -10.47
CA ASN A 172 13.08 -11.98 -10.02
C ASN A 172 13.85 -10.66 -10.17
N ASN A 173 13.18 -9.52 -9.94
CA ASN A 173 13.81 -8.19 -10.04
C ASN A 173 14.43 -7.70 -8.73
N GLU A 174 14.38 -8.53 -7.69
CA GLU A 174 14.91 -8.30 -6.36
C GLU A 174 14.22 -7.22 -5.54
N LYS A 175 13.07 -6.74 -6.00
CA LYS A 175 12.32 -5.65 -5.40
C LYS A 175 10.88 -6.09 -5.22
N LEU A 176 10.25 -5.55 -4.19
CA LEU A 176 8.80 -5.67 -4.06
C LEU A 176 8.16 -4.69 -5.03
N ASP A 177 7.55 -5.22 -6.09
CA ASP A 177 6.90 -4.38 -7.10
C ASP A 177 5.67 -3.65 -6.53
N ARG A 178 5.50 -2.41 -6.95
CA ARG A 178 4.45 -1.51 -6.46
C ARG A 178 3.80 -0.77 -7.62
N ASN A 179 2.51 -0.47 -7.49
CA ASN A 179 1.81 0.39 -8.45
C ASN A 179 2.18 1.87 -8.28
N ALA A 180 1.65 2.75 -9.14
CA ALA A 180 1.92 4.20 -9.09
C ALA A 180 1.49 4.89 -7.78
N LEU A 181 0.67 4.24 -6.96
CA LEU A 181 0.27 4.70 -5.63
C LEU A 181 1.14 4.12 -4.51
N GLY A 182 2.15 3.31 -4.84
CA GLY A 182 3.06 2.67 -3.89
C GLY A 182 2.52 1.40 -3.23
N ILE A 183 1.38 0.87 -3.69
CA ILE A 183 0.77 -0.35 -3.14
C ILE A 183 1.46 -1.56 -3.78
N PRO A 184 1.92 -2.55 -2.98
CA PRO A 184 2.51 -3.78 -3.50
C PRO A 184 1.59 -4.47 -4.50
N THR A 185 2.13 -4.85 -5.66
CA THR A 185 1.43 -5.66 -6.68
C THR A 185 1.72 -7.14 -6.55
N GLU A 186 2.75 -7.49 -5.78
CA GLU A 186 3.13 -8.85 -5.46
C GLU A 186 2.68 -9.22 -4.04
N ARG A 187 2.56 -10.53 -3.80
CA ARG A 187 2.14 -11.05 -2.50
C ARG A 187 3.22 -10.79 -1.45
N TYR A 188 2.80 -10.37 -0.28
CA TYR A 188 3.70 -10.12 0.84
C TYR A 188 3.04 -10.50 2.16
N GLY A 189 3.85 -10.63 3.19
CA GLY A 189 3.42 -11.01 4.52
C GLY A 189 4.45 -10.62 5.56
N PHE A 190 4.01 -10.64 6.81
CA PHE A 190 4.83 -10.37 7.98
C PHE A 190 4.63 -11.50 8.99
N SER A 191 5.62 -11.71 9.86
CA SER A 191 5.45 -12.56 11.03
C SER A 191 4.27 -12.12 11.89
N ASN A 192 3.74 -13.06 12.68
CA ASN A 192 2.50 -12.89 13.47
C ASN A 192 1.26 -12.56 12.61
N ALA A 193 1.29 -12.85 11.30
CA ALA A 193 0.26 -12.45 10.34
C ALA A 193 -0.12 -10.95 10.45
N ALA A 194 0.85 -10.11 10.83
CA ALA A 194 0.61 -8.71 11.13
C ALA A 194 0.14 -7.95 9.89
N ARG A 195 -0.92 -7.14 10.04
CA ARG A 195 -1.54 -6.37 8.95
C ARG A 195 -1.83 -4.94 9.38
N GLY A 196 -1.17 -3.99 8.71
CA GLY A 196 -1.48 -2.58 8.84
C GLY A 196 -2.74 -2.19 8.06
N LYS A 197 -3.53 -1.25 8.58
CA LYS A 197 -4.72 -0.70 7.88
C LYS A 197 -4.36 0.30 6.80
N LEU A 198 -3.25 1.03 7.01
CA LEU A 198 -2.76 2.11 6.13
C LEU A 198 -1.24 1.96 6.00
N GLY A 199 -0.80 0.95 5.25
CA GLY A 199 0.61 0.63 5.04
C GLY A 199 1.06 -0.63 5.78
N PRO A 200 2.38 -0.84 5.93
CA PRO A 200 2.91 -1.98 6.68
C PRO A 200 2.49 -1.94 8.15
N PRO A 201 2.43 -3.09 8.85
CA PRO A 201 2.22 -3.12 10.29
C PRO A 201 3.39 -2.44 11.03
N THR A 202 3.21 -2.21 12.32
CA THR A 202 4.29 -1.81 13.22
C THR A 202 5.23 -2.98 13.50
N PHE A 203 6.46 -2.68 13.93
CA PHE A 203 7.41 -3.72 14.33
C PHE A 203 6.85 -4.53 15.51
N GLU A 204 6.23 -3.88 16.49
CA GLU A 204 5.64 -4.55 17.65
C GLU A 204 4.53 -5.53 17.27
N GLU A 205 3.70 -5.20 16.27
CA GLU A 205 2.66 -6.11 15.77
C GLU A 205 3.24 -7.34 15.07
N ALA A 206 4.43 -7.22 14.47
CA ALA A 206 5.10 -8.30 13.74
C ALA A 206 6.10 -9.09 14.61
N LEU A 207 6.29 -8.75 15.88
CA LEU A 207 7.20 -9.48 16.76
C LEU A 207 6.72 -10.92 16.97
N ILE A 208 7.66 -11.86 16.86
CA ILE A 208 7.47 -13.24 17.26
C ILE A 208 8.68 -13.70 18.07
N ASP A 209 8.42 -14.62 18.99
CA ASP A 209 9.46 -15.34 19.72
C ASP A 209 9.99 -16.49 18.84
N ARG A 210 11.20 -16.95 19.12
CA ARG A 210 11.76 -18.09 18.40
C ARG A 210 11.01 -19.35 18.87
N PRO A 211 10.49 -20.17 17.95
CA PRO A 211 9.78 -21.39 18.33
C PRO A 211 10.73 -22.40 18.99
N ALA A 212 10.15 -23.38 19.68
CA ALA A 212 10.92 -24.45 20.32
C ALA A 212 11.66 -25.30 19.27
N GLU A 213 12.69 -26.04 19.71
CA GLU A 213 13.41 -26.96 18.79
C GLU A 213 12.44 -27.97 18.16
N GLY A 214 12.49 -28.06 16.83
CA GLY A 214 11.62 -28.94 16.04
C GLY A 214 10.29 -28.32 15.58
N GLU A 215 9.93 -27.13 16.08
CA GLU A 215 8.77 -26.37 15.61
C GLU A 215 9.15 -25.43 14.46
N ALA A 216 8.21 -25.22 13.53
CA ALA A 216 8.40 -24.40 12.35
C ALA A 216 7.77 -23.00 12.51
N ILE A 217 8.40 -22.00 11.91
CA ILE A 217 7.79 -20.68 11.73
C ILE A 217 6.90 -20.73 10.49
N GLU A 218 5.60 -20.54 10.67
CA GLU A 218 4.64 -20.44 9.57
C GLU A 218 4.42 -18.98 9.18
N LEU A 219 4.55 -18.69 7.89
CA LEU A 219 4.33 -17.38 7.30
C LEU A 219 3.30 -17.51 6.17
N GLU A 220 2.35 -16.58 6.14
CA GLU A 220 1.36 -16.49 5.07
C GLU A 220 1.62 -15.22 4.25
N ILE A 221 1.56 -15.35 2.92
CA ILE A 221 1.56 -14.22 2.00
C ILE A 221 0.24 -14.18 1.21
N TRP A 222 -0.28 -12.97 0.97
CA TRP A 222 -1.60 -12.75 0.38
C TRP A 222 -1.56 -11.79 -0.80
#